data_AF-A0AAV9MSA0-F1
#
_entry.id   AF-A0AAV9MSA0-F1
#
_cell.length_a   1.000
_cell.length_b   1.000
_cell.length_c   1.000
_cell.angle_alpha   90.00
_cell.angle_beta   90.00
_cell.angle_gamma   90.00
#
_symmetry.space_group_name_H-M   'P 1'
#
loop_
_entity.id
_entity.type
_entity.pdbx_description
1 polymer ?
#
loop_
_entity_poly.entity_id
_entity_poly.type
_entity_poly.pdbx_seq_one_letter_code
_entity_poly.pdbx_strand_id
1 'polypeptide(L)'
;MSELASVKSVSNGSPPPDDREHDLDNYLQPLHIDDGIIHNLAYQFSKVYEELALRSDEQFLPTPVTKLPSGQETGQFLAIDVGGTNLRVAFIELLGDADEQLPSANGADRSRATISNAQRPRVRRTLEKAWPIGEHLKMDKTEDLFAWIGDCIAEVVNDRLSSDKDKFPVPDELPMGITFSFPMMQDQLSSATLMPMGKGFTMNSDLDLGSTLLQGYARHTRRQSPSRSSPRAKRRKLGPLPQLKITAITNDTIATFASLAYTVKSLPNSRVAAGVIVGTGCNATVPMKLSSLGASKVEPIKRNKPDAIETVVNTEITIAGACGPLKAIATEWDRELDEACARPGFQPLEYMTGGRYIGELVRIIFFNYMTKAHRPAIPIASLPATLVHSYSFTTTFVSAVIARARSDSELAGELKRRIPPPESSNWGWTPHTAGALRKIAQLVQVRSAGLIAASTVGLLATVGEVALTEPGSPASLPDVPMQSDSKPASPKSHLSVAQKQNTRDALSPAPGASAWRSGPEELVIAYTGGIIQHYPNFKEQCQRFIDRLVMRAGPQDGGKSVFLREARDGGIIGAGVLAGMETSEKIAAS
;
A
#
# COMPACT_ATOMS: atom_id res chain seq x y z
N MET A 1 -77.67 18.16 22.27
CA MET A 1 -77.48 17.47 20.97
C MET A 1 -76.48 18.28 20.19
N SER A 2 -75.37 17.62 19.82
CA SER A 2 -74.43 17.86 18.69
C SER A 2 -74.06 19.28 18.26
N GLU A 3 -72.86 19.59 17.78
CA GLU A 3 -71.56 18.92 17.62
C GLU A 3 -70.68 20.05 17.10
N LEU A 4 -69.58 20.37 17.76
CA LEU A 4 -68.59 21.31 17.21
C LEU A 4 -67.21 20.67 17.31
N ALA A 5 -66.65 20.48 16.12
CA ALA A 5 -65.48 19.68 15.81
C ALA A 5 -64.25 20.13 16.60
N SER A 6 -63.66 19.18 17.33
CA SER A 6 -62.29 19.29 17.84
C SER A 6 -61.33 18.84 16.75
N VAL A 7 -60.71 19.80 16.08
CA VAL A 7 -59.59 19.57 15.17
C VAL A 7 -58.39 19.13 16.01
N LYS A 8 -58.07 17.83 15.97
CA LYS A 8 -56.83 17.29 16.53
C LYS A 8 -55.64 17.91 15.79
N SER A 9 -54.86 18.74 16.48
CA SER A 9 -53.53 19.11 16.02
C SER A 9 -52.65 17.86 16.03
N VAL A 10 -52.26 17.39 14.84
CA VAL A 10 -51.25 16.36 14.69
C VAL A 10 -49.93 16.97 15.16
N SER A 11 -49.43 16.56 16.32
CA SER A 11 -48.06 16.90 16.71
C SER A 11 -47.11 16.13 15.80
N ASN A 12 -46.40 16.85 14.93
CA ASN A 12 -45.20 16.33 14.27
C ASN A 12 -44.10 16.17 15.33
N GLY A 13 -44.23 15.13 16.17
CA GLY A 13 -43.19 14.72 17.08
C GLY A 13 -42.02 14.19 16.27
N SER A 14 -40.95 14.97 16.16
CA SER A 14 -39.65 14.41 15.80
C SER A 14 -39.30 13.36 16.87
N PRO A 15 -38.93 12.12 16.49
CA PRO A 15 -38.56 11.11 17.47
C PRO A 15 -37.46 11.62 18.42
N PRO A 16 -37.47 11.20 19.70
CA PRO A 16 -36.43 11.52 20.67
C PRO A 16 -35.02 11.34 20.10
N PRO A 17 -34.03 12.13 20.54
CA PRO A 17 -32.64 12.01 20.08
C PRO A 17 -32.08 10.59 20.21
N ASP A 18 -32.42 9.88 21.30
CA ASP A 18 -31.94 8.53 21.60
C ASP A 18 -32.47 7.47 20.61
N ASP A 19 -33.73 7.61 20.16
CA ASP A 19 -34.34 6.67 19.21
C ASP A 19 -33.66 6.76 17.84
N ARG A 20 -33.24 7.97 17.43
CA ARG A 20 -32.56 8.19 16.15
C ARG A 20 -31.12 7.68 16.13
N GLU A 21 -30.43 7.74 17.27
CA GLU A 21 -29.09 7.17 17.39
C GLU A 21 -29.14 5.64 17.35
N HIS A 22 -30.13 5.04 18.01
CA HIS A 22 -30.37 3.61 17.95
C HIS A 22 -30.73 3.12 16.54
N ASP A 23 -31.56 3.86 15.80
CA ASP A 23 -31.90 3.55 14.40
C ASP A 23 -30.66 3.59 13.49
N LEU A 24 -29.78 4.57 13.69
CA LEU A 24 -28.53 4.64 12.95
C LEU A 24 -27.60 3.47 13.29
N ASP A 25 -27.48 3.09 14.56
CA ASP A 25 -26.66 1.95 14.97
C ASP A 25 -27.15 0.62 14.38
N ASN A 26 -28.46 0.40 14.41
CA ASN A 26 -29.07 -0.77 13.77
C ASN A 26 -28.84 -0.75 12.25
N TYR A 27 -28.96 0.42 11.60
CA TYR A 27 -28.69 0.57 10.18
C TYR A 27 -27.23 0.24 9.83
N LEU A 28 -26.28 0.65 10.68
CA LEU A 28 -24.84 0.46 10.45
C LEU A 28 -24.28 -0.86 10.99
N GLN A 29 -25.12 -1.72 11.60
CA GLN A 29 -24.71 -3.02 12.13
C GLN A 29 -23.90 -3.84 11.11
N PRO A 30 -24.24 -3.91 9.81
CA PRO A 30 -23.47 -4.69 8.83
C PRO A 30 -22.01 -4.21 8.60
N LEU A 31 -21.65 -2.99 9.01
CA LEU A 31 -20.26 -2.50 8.91
C LEU A 31 -19.38 -2.97 10.08
N HIS A 32 -19.98 -3.47 11.16
CA HIS A 32 -19.23 -3.84 12.35
C HIS A 32 -18.37 -5.08 12.09
N ILE A 33 -17.10 -4.95 12.45
CA ILE A 33 -16.13 -6.05 12.44
C ILE A 33 -15.58 -6.22 13.86
N ASP A 34 -15.59 -7.46 14.34
CA ASP A 34 -14.96 -7.83 15.60
C ASP A 34 -13.69 -8.66 15.36
N ASP A 35 -12.99 -8.96 16.45
CA ASP A 35 -11.73 -9.70 16.39
C ASP A 35 -11.92 -11.15 15.89
N GLY A 36 -13.12 -11.73 16.06
CA GLY A 36 -13.45 -13.07 15.57
C GLY A 36 -13.60 -13.10 14.06
N ILE A 37 -14.32 -12.13 13.49
CA ILE A 37 -14.47 -11.93 12.05
C ILE A 37 -13.11 -11.70 11.41
N ILE A 38 -12.30 -10.79 11.96
CA ILE A 38 -10.97 -10.47 11.42
C ILE A 38 -10.02 -11.67 11.49
N HIS A 39 -10.06 -12.45 12.57
CA HIS A 39 -9.28 -13.67 12.69
C HIS A 39 -9.69 -14.75 11.68
N ASN A 40 -11.00 -14.99 11.52
CA ASN A 40 -11.50 -15.91 10.52
C ASN A 40 -11.08 -15.49 9.10
N LEU A 41 -11.19 -14.20 8.78
CA LEU A 41 -10.73 -13.67 7.50
C LEU A 41 -9.23 -13.90 7.29
N ALA A 42 -8.38 -13.61 8.28
CA ALA A 42 -6.94 -13.81 8.17
C ALA A 42 -6.59 -15.29 7.90
N TYR A 43 -7.25 -16.22 8.59
CA TYR A 43 -7.09 -17.65 8.37
C TYR A 43 -7.56 -18.08 6.98
N GLN A 44 -8.74 -17.62 6.53
CA GLN A 44 -9.26 -17.96 5.21
C GLN A 44 -8.40 -17.36 4.09
N PHE A 45 -7.89 -16.14 4.26
CA PHE A 45 -6.94 -15.54 3.33
C PHE A 45 -5.67 -16.38 3.21
N SER A 46 -5.11 -16.86 4.32
CA SER A 46 -3.88 -17.66 4.26
C SER A 46 -4.05 -18.92 3.40
N LYS A 47 -5.22 -19.58 3.49
CA LYS A 47 -5.57 -20.76 2.69
C LYS A 47 -5.77 -20.45 1.22
N VAL A 48 -6.49 -19.38 0.91
CA VAL A 48 -6.67 -18.95 -0.49
C VAL A 48 -5.33 -18.57 -1.11
N TYR A 49 -4.45 -17.90 -0.36
CA TYR A 49 -3.12 -17.51 -0.84
C TYR A 49 -2.19 -18.71 -1.09
N GLU A 50 -2.25 -19.74 -0.23
CA GLU A 50 -1.55 -21.02 -0.46
C GLU A 50 -1.97 -21.63 -1.82
N GLU A 51 -3.27 -21.64 -2.14
CA GLU A 51 -3.77 -22.17 -3.42
C GLU A 51 -3.36 -21.30 -4.62
N LEU A 52 -3.46 -19.98 -4.50
CA LEU A 52 -3.10 -19.04 -5.59
C LEU A 52 -1.61 -19.08 -5.89
N ALA A 53 -0.75 -19.17 -4.88
CA ALA A 53 0.69 -19.33 -5.02
C ALA A 53 1.07 -20.58 -5.84
N LEU A 54 0.25 -21.63 -5.76
CA LEU A 54 0.46 -22.87 -6.50
C LEU A 54 -0.14 -22.85 -7.91
N ARG A 55 -1.28 -22.17 -8.12
CA ARG A 55 -2.15 -22.42 -9.29
C ARG A 55 -2.53 -21.19 -10.11
N SER A 56 -2.43 -19.98 -9.58
CA SER A 56 -2.92 -18.79 -10.28
C SER A 56 -1.91 -18.30 -11.31
N ASP A 57 -2.33 -18.03 -12.54
CA ASP A 57 -1.48 -17.37 -13.54
C ASP A 57 -1.55 -15.83 -13.47
N GLU A 58 -2.49 -15.30 -12.69
CA GLU A 58 -2.77 -13.85 -12.60
C GLU A 58 -2.34 -13.21 -11.27
N GLN A 59 -2.09 -14.04 -10.24
CA GLN A 59 -1.79 -13.59 -8.88
C GLN A 59 -0.57 -14.36 -8.35
N PHE A 60 0.05 -13.83 -7.28
CA PHE A 60 1.28 -14.40 -6.72
C PHE A 60 2.36 -14.58 -7.79
N LEU A 61 2.63 -13.49 -8.53
CA LEU A 61 3.57 -13.45 -9.63
C LEU A 61 5.01 -13.35 -9.08
N PRO A 62 5.85 -14.38 -9.25
CA PRO A 62 7.25 -14.31 -8.83
C PRO A 62 7.99 -13.26 -9.64
N THR A 63 9.04 -12.70 -9.06
CA THR A 63 9.85 -11.67 -9.71
C THR A 63 11.32 -12.09 -9.79
N PRO A 64 12.14 -11.46 -10.64
CA PRO A 64 13.57 -11.76 -10.71
C PRO A 64 14.37 -11.38 -9.44
N VAL A 65 13.72 -10.82 -8.42
CA VAL A 65 14.33 -10.43 -7.14
C VAL A 65 14.41 -11.66 -6.21
N THR A 66 15.53 -12.37 -6.27
CA THR A 66 15.79 -13.59 -5.49
C THR A 66 16.68 -13.38 -4.27
N LYS A 67 17.09 -12.14 -3.99
CA LYS A 67 17.89 -11.73 -2.83
C LYS A 67 17.39 -10.40 -2.31
N LEU A 68 17.56 -10.14 -1.01
CA LEU A 68 17.32 -8.82 -0.41
C LEU A 68 18.55 -7.92 -0.57
N PRO A 69 18.36 -6.59 -0.56
CA PRO A 69 19.48 -5.66 -0.54
C PRO A 69 20.45 -5.96 0.61
N SER A 70 21.74 -5.95 0.28
CA SER A 70 22.83 -6.18 1.23
C SER A 70 23.07 -4.98 2.15
N GLY A 71 22.61 -3.78 1.78
CA GLY A 71 22.94 -2.54 2.45
C GLY A 71 24.29 -1.96 2.01
N GLN A 72 25.04 -2.68 1.17
CA GLN A 72 26.35 -2.31 0.64
C GLN A 72 26.29 -1.74 -0.78
N GLU A 73 25.10 -1.74 -1.38
CA GLU A 73 24.88 -1.16 -2.70
C GLU A 73 25.29 0.32 -2.69
N THR A 74 26.05 0.73 -3.70
CA THR A 74 26.52 2.11 -3.90
C THR A 74 26.28 2.56 -5.34
N GLY A 75 26.28 3.87 -5.57
CA GLY A 75 26.19 4.45 -6.91
C GLY A 75 25.04 5.45 -7.07
N GLN A 76 25.00 6.12 -8.22
CA GLN A 76 23.98 7.11 -8.56
C GLN A 76 23.04 6.57 -9.63
N PHE A 77 21.74 6.69 -9.38
CA PHE A 77 20.68 6.14 -10.23
C PHE A 77 19.59 7.18 -10.46
N LEU A 78 19.05 7.19 -11.67
CA LEU A 78 17.78 7.85 -11.94
C LEU A 78 16.65 6.93 -11.47
N ALA A 79 15.74 7.42 -10.65
CA ALA A 79 14.61 6.67 -10.14
C ALA A 79 13.31 7.32 -10.61
N ILE A 80 12.41 6.51 -11.15
CA ILE A 80 11.09 6.93 -11.62
C ILE A 80 10.05 6.17 -10.81
N ASP A 81 9.03 6.87 -10.31
CA ASP A 81 7.88 6.28 -9.64
C ASP A 81 6.61 6.74 -10.35
N VAL A 82 5.97 5.82 -11.07
CA VAL A 82 4.71 6.03 -11.78
C VAL A 82 3.58 5.40 -10.96
N GLY A 83 2.97 6.21 -10.12
CA GLY A 83 1.80 5.83 -9.33
C GLY A 83 0.48 6.07 -10.07
N GLY A 84 -0.64 5.79 -9.41
CA GLY A 84 -1.98 6.04 -9.98
C GLY A 84 -2.39 7.52 -10.03
N THR A 85 -1.68 8.41 -9.32
CA THR A 85 -2.02 9.84 -9.18
C THR A 85 -0.88 10.77 -9.54
N ASN A 86 0.37 10.39 -9.26
CA ASN A 86 1.53 11.25 -9.48
C ASN A 86 2.64 10.47 -10.18
N LEU A 87 3.39 11.18 -11.02
CA LEU A 87 4.71 10.78 -11.51
C LEU A 87 5.76 11.48 -10.64
N ARG A 88 6.76 10.75 -10.16
CA ARG A 88 7.95 11.31 -9.52
C ARG A 88 9.20 10.86 -10.26
N VAL A 89 10.17 11.76 -10.40
CA VAL A 89 11.47 11.46 -10.99
C VAL A 89 12.54 12.07 -10.09
N ALA A 90 13.51 11.26 -9.69
CA ALA A 90 14.57 11.68 -8.77
C ALA A 90 15.94 11.08 -9.13
N PHE A 91 17.01 11.82 -8.85
CA PHE A 91 18.34 11.24 -8.75
C PHE A 91 18.58 10.79 -7.31
N ILE A 92 18.83 9.49 -7.15
CA ILE A 92 19.18 8.89 -5.87
C ILE A 92 20.61 8.40 -5.89
N GLU A 93 21.27 8.47 -4.75
CA GLU A 93 22.61 7.97 -4.53
C GLU A 93 22.59 7.03 -3.35
N LEU A 94 23.00 5.79 -3.61
CA LEU A 94 23.20 4.77 -2.59
C LEU A 94 24.61 4.95 -2.02
N LEU A 95 24.70 5.02 -0.69
CA LEU A 95 25.94 5.32 0.01
C LEU A 95 26.62 4.08 0.58
N GLY A 96 25.93 2.92 0.57
CA GLY A 96 26.41 1.69 1.18
C GLY A 96 26.52 1.81 2.71
N ASP A 97 27.04 0.76 3.35
CA ASP A 97 27.52 0.85 4.72
C ASP A 97 29.02 1.11 4.64
N ALA A 98 29.48 2.26 5.10
CA ALA A 98 30.92 2.49 5.21
C ALA A 98 31.48 1.54 6.27
N ASP A 99 32.15 0.47 5.83
CA ASP A 99 32.83 -0.49 6.69
C ASP A 99 34.09 0.18 7.26
N GLU A 100 33.93 0.94 8.35
CA GLU A 100 35.08 1.27 9.18
C GLU A 100 35.36 0.08 10.08
N GLN A 101 36.47 -0.59 9.79
CA GLN A 101 37.15 -1.56 10.65
C GLN A 101 37.32 -0.98 12.06
N LEU A 102 36.31 -1.13 12.91
CA LEU A 102 36.38 -0.71 14.31
C LEU A 102 37.19 -1.77 15.08
N PRO A 103 38.33 -1.41 15.69
CA PRO A 103 39.07 -2.31 16.55
C PRO A 103 38.18 -2.79 17.69
N SER A 104 38.33 -4.07 18.04
CA SER A 104 37.66 -4.80 19.12
C SER A 104 37.21 -3.94 20.32
N ALA A 105 35.99 -3.40 20.26
CA ALA A 105 35.37 -2.66 21.37
C ALA A 105 34.37 -3.54 22.15
N ASN A 106 34.30 -3.30 23.46
CA ASN A 106 33.50 -4.02 24.45
C ASN A 106 31.98 -3.96 24.14
N GLY A 107 31.21 -4.89 24.71
CA GLY A 107 29.79 -5.12 24.37
C GLY A 107 28.84 -3.93 24.52
N ALA A 108 29.13 -2.95 25.39
CA ALA A 108 28.33 -1.73 25.53
C ALA A 108 28.58 -0.71 24.39
N ASP A 109 29.81 -0.63 23.87
CA ASP A 109 30.16 0.25 22.76
C ASP A 109 29.59 -0.26 21.43
N ARG A 110 29.43 -1.58 21.28
CA ARG A 110 28.75 -2.17 20.12
C ARG A 110 27.29 -1.72 20.02
N SER A 111 26.53 -1.76 21.11
CA SER A 111 25.12 -1.31 21.10
C SER A 111 25.01 0.18 20.74
N ARG A 112 25.92 1.03 21.23
CA ARG A 112 25.94 2.47 20.93
C ARG A 112 26.37 2.74 19.47
N ALA A 113 27.33 1.98 18.96
CA ALA A 113 27.77 2.05 17.56
C ALA A 113 26.70 1.53 16.59
N THR A 114 25.98 0.45 16.93
CA THR A 114 24.86 -0.07 16.13
C THR A 114 23.73 0.96 16.02
N ILE A 115 23.39 1.65 17.12
CA ILE A 115 22.38 2.72 17.11
C ILE A 115 22.86 3.92 16.27
N SER A 116 24.13 4.31 16.41
CA SER A 116 24.74 5.40 15.62
C SER A 116 24.78 5.07 14.12
N ASN A 117 25.14 3.85 13.75
CA ASN A 117 25.16 3.39 12.35
C ASN A 117 23.75 3.23 11.77
N ALA A 118 22.76 2.88 12.60
CA ALA A 118 21.35 2.88 12.18
C ALA A 118 20.78 4.28 11.89
N GLN A 119 21.43 5.34 12.34
CA GLN A 119 21.02 6.73 12.11
C GLN A 119 21.70 7.39 10.91
N ARG A 120 22.71 6.75 10.29
CA ARG A 120 23.37 7.30 9.10
C ARG A 120 22.45 7.22 7.88
N PRO A 121 22.32 8.29 7.08
CA PRO A 121 21.56 8.23 5.84
C PRO A 121 22.28 7.28 4.87
N ARG A 122 21.60 6.20 4.45
CA ARG A 122 22.11 5.26 3.44
C ARG A 122 21.80 5.69 2.01
N VAL A 123 20.87 6.66 1.86
CA VAL A 123 20.41 7.16 0.57
C VAL A 123 20.46 8.68 0.60
N ARG A 124 21.07 9.28 -0.41
CA ARG A 124 21.04 10.72 -0.66
C ARG A 124 20.19 11.02 -1.89
N ARG A 125 19.26 11.95 -1.76
CA ARG A 125 18.48 12.49 -2.90
C ARG A 125 19.09 13.81 -3.33
N THR A 126 19.46 13.93 -4.59
CA THR A 126 20.16 15.12 -5.10
C THR A 126 19.24 16.04 -5.89
N LEU A 127 18.24 15.49 -6.57
CA LEU A 127 17.24 16.24 -7.32
C LEU A 127 15.95 15.41 -7.41
N GLU A 128 14.80 16.05 -7.24
CA GLU A 128 13.49 15.40 -7.37
C GLU A 128 12.45 16.38 -7.94
N LYS A 129 11.58 15.88 -8.80
CA LYS A 129 10.36 16.57 -9.25
C LYS A 129 9.17 15.61 -9.26
N ALA A 130 7.98 16.17 -9.09
CA ALA A 130 6.73 15.44 -9.08
C ALA A 130 5.65 16.17 -9.89
N TRP A 131 4.82 15.42 -10.61
CA TRP A 131 3.72 15.95 -11.41
C TRP A 131 2.45 15.13 -11.20
N PRO A 132 1.28 15.77 -11.08
CA PRO A 132 0.01 15.06 -11.08
C PRO A 132 -0.28 14.47 -12.46
N ILE A 133 -0.74 13.23 -12.51
CA ILE A 133 -1.17 12.56 -13.73
C ILE A 133 -2.62 12.95 -14.00
N GLY A 134 -2.85 13.75 -15.05
CA GLY A 134 -4.20 14.17 -15.45
C GLY A 134 -5.05 12.99 -15.91
N GLU A 135 -6.36 13.03 -15.66
CA GLU A 135 -7.29 11.95 -16.04
C GLU A 135 -7.30 11.65 -17.54
N HIS A 136 -7.16 12.68 -18.39
CA HIS A 136 -7.05 12.49 -19.84
C HIS A 136 -5.86 11.59 -20.19
N LEU A 137 -4.69 11.76 -19.56
CA LEU A 137 -3.51 10.89 -19.79
C LEU A 137 -3.73 9.43 -19.36
N LYS A 138 -4.73 9.13 -18.52
CA LYS A 138 -5.08 7.76 -18.12
C LYS A 138 -6.04 7.09 -19.11
N MET A 139 -6.82 7.90 -19.82
CA MET A 139 -7.92 7.47 -20.71
C MET A 139 -7.58 7.62 -22.19
N ASP A 140 -6.56 8.42 -22.52
CA ASP A 140 -6.09 8.71 -23.89
C ASP A 140 -5.17 7.59 -24.42
N LYS A 141 -4.51 7.86 -25.56
CA LYS A 141 -3.59 6.94 -26.22
C LYS A 141 -2.34 6.69 -25.37
N THR A 142 -1.96 5.42 -25.24
CA THR A 142 -0.72 4.94 -24.60
C THR A 142 0.50 5.81 -24.90
N GLU A 143 0.68 6.17 -26.17
CA GLU A 143 1.84 6.92 -26.64
C GLU A 143 1.93 8.32 -26.02
N ASP A 144 0.81 8.98 -25.75
CA ASP A 144 0.76 10.33 -25.18
C ASP A 144 1.23 10.32 -23.72
N LEU A 145 0.82 9.31 -22.94
CA LEU A 145 1.29 9.12 -21.56
C LEU A 145 2.80 8.94 -21.52
N PHE A 146 3.36 8.04 -22.34
CA PHE A 146 4.80 7.79 -22.33
C PHE A 146 5.62 8.93 -22.92
N ALA A 147 5.10 9.66 -23.90
CA ALA A 147 5.72 10.88 -24.38
C ALA A 147 5.79 11.95 -23.27
N TRP A 148 4.71 12.11 -22.50
CA TRP A 148 4.66 13.02 -21.34
C TRP A 148 5.64 12.58 -20.23
N ILE A 149 5.68 11.29 -19.88
CA ILE A 149 6.68 10.74 -18.94
C ILE A 149 8.10 11.07 -19.43
N GLY A 150 8.37 10.87 -20.73
CA GLY A 150 9.65 11.21 -21.36
C GLY A 150 10.02 12.70 -21.24
N ASP A 151 9.06 13.62 -21.35
CA ASP A 151 9.28 15.06 -21.12
C ASP A 151 9.66 15.36 -19.66
N CYS A 152 8.94 14.77 -18.71
CA CYS A 152 9.22 14.94 -17.28
C CYS A 152 10.61 14.41 -16.90
N ILE A 153 11.01 13.25 -17.43
CA ILE A 153 12.35 12.70 -17.23
C ILE A 153 13.41 13.64 -17.80
N ALA A 154 13.23 14.09 -19.04
CA ALA A 154 14.17 15.00 -19.70
C ALA A 154 14.34 16.31 -18.93
N GLU A 155 13.27 16.83 -18.32
CA GLU A 155 13.34 18.02 -17.47
C GLU A 155 14.28 17.81 -16.26
N VAL A 156 14.19 16.67 -15.58
CA VAL A 156 15.04 16.37 -14.40
C VAL A 156 16.48 16.08 -14.79
N VAL A 157 16.69 15.29 -15.84
CA VAL A 157 18.04 15.02 -16.38
C VAL A 157 18.71 16.32 -16.80
N ASN A 158 18.01 17.19 -17.52
CA ASN A 158 18.55 18.47 -17.94
C ASN A 158 18.95 19.36 -16.74
N ASP A 159 18.11 19.44 -15.71
CA ASP A 159 18.38 20.28 -14.55
C ASP A 159 19.58 19.77 -13.73
N ARG A 160 19.73 18.44 -13.63
CA ARG A 160 20.93 17.81 -13.05
C ARG A 160 22.19 18.15 -13.84
N LEU A 161 22.17 17.99 -15.16
CA LEU A 161 23.32 18.29 -16.00
C LEU A 161 23.63 19.79 -16.04
N SER A 162 22.62 20.64 -15.92
CA SER A 162 22.80 22.10 -15.89
C SER A 162 23.41 22.62 -14.60
N SER A 163 23.15 21.94 -13.47
CA SER A 163 23.73 22.28 -12.17
C SER A 163 25.18 21.80 -12.00
N ASP A 164 25.59 20.78 -12.75
CA ASP A 164 26.90 20.14 -12.67
C ASP A 164 27.83 20.40 -13.87
N LYS A 165 27.51 21.37 -14.73
CA LYS A 165 28.21 21.64 -16.00
C LYS A 165 29.74 21.72 -15.90
N ASP A 166 30.27 22.09 -14.73
CA ASP A 166 31.71 22.27 -14.50
C ASP A 166 32.31 21.25 -13.52
N LYS A 167 31.53 20.27 -13.02
CA LYS A 167 31.96 19.35 -11.94
C LYS A 167 32.25 17.93 -12.42
N PHE A 168 31.49 17.43 -13.41
CA PHE A 168 31.62 16.06 -13.91
C PHE A 168 31.32 15.98 -15.40
N PRO A 169 31.99 15.08 -16.15
CA PRO A 169 31.62 14.79 -17.53
C PRO A 169 30.19 14.23 -17.59
N VAL A 170 29.44 14.66 -18.59
CA VAL A 170 28.10 14.12 -18.87
C VAL A 170 28.26 12.64 -19.24
N PRO A 171 27.59 11.70 -18.53
CA PRO A 171 27.69 10.29 -18.87
C PRO A 171 26.97 9.99 -20.19
N ASP A 172 27.48 9.01 -20.94
CA ASP A 172 26.84 8.56 -22.19
C ASP A 172 25.49 7.86 -21.93
N GLU A 173 25.43 7.07 -20.84
CA GLU A 173 24.23 6.38 -20.37
C GLU A 173 23.96 6.65 -18.89
N LEU A 174 22.68 6.82 -18.53
CA LEU A 174 22.22 6.96 -17.15
C LEU A 174 21.49 5.68 -16.69
N PRO A 175 22.00 4.95 -15.68
CA PRO A 175 21.31 3.79 -15.13
C PRO A 175 20.05 4.23 -14.38
N MET A 176 18.97 3.47 -14.58
CA MET A 176 17.64 3.88 -14.17
C MET A 176 16.80 2.73 -13.61
N GLY A 177 16.21 2.97 -12.43
CA GLY A 177 15.17 2.14 -11.84
C GLY A 177 13.79 2.75 -12.08
N ILE A 178 12.79 1.90 -12.36
CA ILE A 178 11.41 2.29 -12.57
C ILE A 178 10.51 1.51 -11.59
N THR A 179 9.73 2.23 -10.81
CA THR A 179 8.57 1.71 -10.12
C THR A 179 7.31 2.02 -10.92
N PHE A 180 6.51 0.99 -11.20
CA PHE A 180 5.27 1.10 -11.96
C PHE A 180 4.16 0.35 -11.21
N SER A 181 3.17 1.08 -10.68
CA SER A 181 2.14 0.57 -9.76
C SER A 181 1.03 -0.28 -10.41
N PHE A 182 1.38 -1.16 -11.34
CA PHE A 182 0.44 -2.00 -12.10
C PHE A 182 0.90 -3.46 -12.17
N PRO A 183 -0.05 -4.40 -12.37
CA PRO A 183 0.28 -5.80 -12.60
C PRO A 183 1.17 -5.96 -13.84
N MET A 184 2.25 -6.74 -13.70
CA MET A 184 3.23 -6.96 -14.75
C MET A 184 3.82 -8.36 -14.68
N MET A 185 4.18 -8.91 -15.84
CA MET A 185 4.99 -10.13 -15.96
C MET A 185 6.45 -9.76 -16.15
N GLN A 186 7.36 -10.46 -15.46
CA GLN A 186 8.80 -10.17 -15.50
C GLN A 186 9.62 -11.46 -15.52
N ASP A 187 10.39 -11.64 -16.60
CA ASP A 187 11.43 -12.68 -16.66
C ASP A 187 12.79 -12.17 -16.17
N GLN A 188 13.07 -10.89 -16.40
CA GLN A 188 14.30 -10.20 -16.02
C GLN A 188 13.98 -8.89 -15.31
N LEU A 189 14.87 -8.44 -14.41
CA LEU A 189 14.60 -7.24 -13.62
C LEU A 189 14.52 -5.98 -14.50
N SER A 190 15.21 -5.94 -15.64
CA SER A 190 15.22 -4.81 -16.56
C SER A 190 14.07 -4.78 -17.57
N SER A 191 13.19 -5.79 -17.58
CA SER A 191 12.05 -5.86 -18.50
C SER A 191 10.74 -6.15 -17.76
N ALA A 192 9.63 -5.69 -18.35
CA ALA A 192 8.30 -5.95 -17.85
C ALA A 192 7.27 -5.82 -18.96
N THR A 193 6.32 -6.74 -18.98
CA THR A 193 5.14 -6.70 -19.85
C THR A 193 3.92 -6.42 -19.01
N LEU A 194 3.14 -5.39 -19.35
CA LEU A 194 1.94 -5.03 -18.60
C LEU A 194 0.80 -6.04 -18.84
N MET A 195 0.12 -6.38 -17.74
CA MET A 195 -1.09 -7.21 -17.76
C MET A 195 -2.35 -6.33 -17.80
N PRO A 196 -3.56 -6.88 -18.07
CA PRO A 196 -4.80 -6.12 -18.03
C PRO A 196 -4.95 -5.33 -16.72
N MET A 197 -5.17 -4.01 -16.83
CA MET A 197 -5.02 -3.08 -15.71
C MET A 197 -6.35 -2.76 -15.01
N GLY A 198 -6.26 -2.40 -13.72
CA GLY A 198 -7.31 -1.74 -12.93
C GLY A 198 -7.06 -0.22 -12.80
N LYS A 199 -7.65 0.42 -11.79
CA LYS A 199 -7.40 1.84 -11.43
C LYS A 199 -7.77 2.91 -12.48
N GLY A 200 -8.56 2.55 -13.49
CA GLY A 200 -9.10 3.48 -14.48
C GLY A 200 -8.15 3.81 -15.64
N PHE A 201 -7.23 2.92 -16.00
CA PHE A 201 -6.39 3.09 -17.19
C PHE A 201 -6.82 2.12 -18.30
N THR A 202 -6.78 2.57 -19.55
CA THR A 202 -7.25 1.83 -20.73
C THR A 202 -6.09 1.43 -21.63
N MET A 203 -5.14 0.65 -21.12
CA MET A 203 -3.95 0.21 -21.87
C MET A 203 -4.13 -1.21 -22.40
N ASN A 204 -3.62 -1.49 -23.60
CA ASN A 204 -3.60 -2.85 -24.16
C ASN A 204 -2.72 -3.76 -23.29
N SER A 205 -3.21 -4.97 -22.99
CA SER A 205 -2.37 -6.06 -22.49
C SER A 205 -1.25 -6.35 -23.51
N ASP A 206 -0.07 -6.73 -23.03
CA ASP A 206 1.15 -7.03 -23.83
C ASP A 206 2.05 -5.84 -24.19
N LEU A 207 1.86 -4.69 -23.54
CA LEU A 207 2.78 -3.56 -23.68
C LEU A 207 4.13 -3.86 -22.99
N ASP A 208 5.22 -3.85 -23.75
CA ASP A 208 6.58 -3.82 -23.20
C ASP A 208 6.87 -2.44 -22.61
N LEU A 209 6.94 -2.37 -21.28
CA LEU A 209 7.04 -1.11 -20.54
C LEU A 209 8.36 -0.39 -20.80
N GLY A 210 9.46 -1.14 -20.90
CA GLY A 210 10.79 -0.58 -21.02
C GLY A 210 11.00 0.11 -22.37
N SER A 211 10.69 -0.58 -23.46
CA SER A 211 10.79 -0.05 -24.82
C SER A 211 9.87 1.16 -25.04
N THR A 212 8.63 1.11 -24.53
CA THR A 212 7.67 2.20 -24.67
C THR A 212 8.13 3.47 -23.93
N LEU A 213 8.68 3.32 -22.72
CA LEU A 213 9.25 4.44 -21.96
C LEU A 213 10.47 5.04 -22.66
N LEU A 214 11.39 4.20 -23.14
CA LEU A 214 12.55 4.65 -23.91
C LEU A 214 12.14 5.36 -25.19
N GLN A 215 11.09 4.91 -25.88
CA GLN A 215 10.54 5.56 -27.06
C GLN A 215 9.98 6.96 -26.73
N GLY A 216 9.25 7.11 -25.62
CA GLY A 216 8.77 8.39 -25.13
C GLY A 216 9.89 9.39 -24.84
N TYR A 217 11.03 8.91 -24.36
CA TYR A 217 12.23 9.72 -24.08
C TYR A 217 13.13 9.97 -25.31
N ALA A 218 13.10 9.09 -26.33
CA ALA A 218 14.04 9.09 -27.46
C ALA A 218 14.14 10.43 -28.24
N ARG A 219 13.09 11.25 -28.21
CA ARG A 219 13.10 12.59 -28.84
C ARG A 219 14.10 13.56 -28.19
N HIS A 220 14.50 13.31 -26.94
CA HIS A 220 15.41 14.17 -26.17
C HIS A 220 16.89 13.78 -26.31
N THR A 221 17.19 12.60 -26.87
CA THR A 221 18.56 12.12 -27.07
C THR A 221 19.09 12.35 -28.48
N ARG A 222 18.22 12.67 -29.44
CA ARG A 222 18.60 12.96 -30.83
C ARG A 222 19.17 14.36 -30.98
N ARG A 223 20.30 14.51 -31.69
CA ARG A 223 20.74 15.82 -32.20
C ARG A 223 19.70 16.32 -33.20
N GLN A 224 19.00 17.42 -32.88
CA GLN A 224 18.13 18.07 -33.85
C GLN A 224 18.99 18.63 -35.00
N SER A 225 18.77 18.14 -36.21
CA SER A 225 19.27 18.80 -37.42
C SER A 225 18.56 20.16 -37.55
N PRO A 226 19.24 21.27 -37.87
CA PRO A 226 18.62 22.57 -37.98
C PRO A 226 17.66 22.62 -39.17
N SER A 227 16.40 22.25 -38.95
CA SER A 227 15.31 22.43 -39.93
C SER A 227 14.76 23.85 -39.85
N ARG A 228 14.65 24.51 -41.01
CA ARG A 228 14.31 25.94 -41.18
C ARG A 228 12.82 26.28 -41.03
N SER A 229 11.95 25.42 -40.49
CA SER A 229 10.50 25.64 -40.64
C SER A 229 9.57 25.15 -39.52
N SER A 230 9.89 25.43 -38.24
CA SER A 230 8.89 25.32 -37.16
C SER A 230 8.69 26.66 -36.42
N PRO A 231 7.44 27.11 -36.18
CA PRO A 231 7.19 28.39 -35.51
C PRO A 231 7.70 28.36 -34.07
N ARG A 232 8.41 29.43 -33.69
CA ARG A 232 8.95 29.70 -32.35
C ARG A 232 7.86 29.71 -31.27
N ALA A 233 7.50 28.55 -30.74
CA ALA A 233 7.14 28.44 -29.34
C ALA A 233 8.46 28.39 -28.53
N LYS A 234 8.50 28.98 -27.33
CA LYS A 234 9.65 29.16 -26.43
C LYS A 234 10.32 27.85 -25.94
N ARG A 235 10.60 26.88 -26.80
CA ARG A 235 11.35 25.66 -26.46
C ARG A 235 12.83 26.03 -26.35
N ARG A 236 13.35 25.96 -25.12
CA ARG A 236 14.76 26.20 -24.78
C ARG A 236 15.65 25.30 -25.64
N LYS A 237 16.66 25.88 -26.31
CA LYS A 237 17.70 25.16 -27.06
C LYS A 237 18.44 24.21 -26.11
N LEU A 238 18.22 22.91 -26.21
CA LEU A 238 18.97 21.89 -25.48
C LEU A 238 19.81 21.06 -26.47
N GLY A 239 21.03 20.72 -26.07
CA GLY A 239 21.82 19.68 -26.73
C GLY A 239 21.22 18.29 -26.47
N PRO A 240 21.73 17.23 -27.13
CA PRO A 240 21.24 15.87 -26.90
C PRO A 240 21.49 15.46 -25.43
N LEU A 241 20.46 14.95 -24.75
CA LEU A 241 20.59 14.38 -23.41
C LEU A 241 21.18 12.95 -23.47
N PRO A 242 21.77 12.44 -22.38
CA PRO A 242 22.24 11.06 -22.27
C PRO A 242 21.16 10.03 -22.59
N GLN A 243 21.58 8.87 -23.08
CA GLN A 243 20.70 7.72 -23.20
C GLN A 243 20.32 7.20 -21.80
N LEU A 244 19.15 6.58 -21.67
CA LEU A 244 18.72 5.93 -20.44
C LEU A 244 18.95 4.44 -20.55
N LYS A 245 19.48 3.84 -19.49
CA LYS A 245 19.66 2.40 -19.36
C LYS A 245 18.75 1.90 -18.24
N ILE A 246 17.69 1.18 -18.62
CA ILE A 246 16.80 0.54 -17.66
C ILE A 246 17.55 -0.61 -17.00
N THR A 247 17.84 -0.46 -15.71
CA THR A 247 18.49 -1.49 -14.90
C THR A 247 17.47 -2.29 -14.10
N ALA A 248 16.37 -1.66 -13.67
CA ALA A 248 15.31 -2.32 -12.95
C ALA A 248 13.93 -1.72 -13.29
N ILE A 249 12.94 -2.57 -13.42
CA ILE A 249 11.52 -2.28 -13.45
C ILE A 249 10.88 -3.09 -12.33
N THR A 250 9.98 -2.51 -11.55
CA THR A 250 9.36 -3.21 -10.42
C THR A 250 7.97 -2.67 -10.09
N ASN A 251 7.19 -3.48 -9.37
CA ASN A 251 5.95 -3.06 -8.74
C ASN A 251 6.23 -2.19 -7.50
N ASP A 252 5.30 -1.30 -7.15
CA ASP A 252 5.42 -0.39 -6.01
C ASP A 252 5.53 -1.09 -4.65
N THR A 253 4.84 -2.22 -4.47
CA THR A 253 4.97 -3.05 -3.27
C THR A 253 6.41 -3.55 -3.08
N ILE A 254 7.05 -4.01 -4.16
CA ILE A 254 8.42 -4.55 -4.15
C ILE A 254 9.43 -3.42 -3.95
N ALA A 255 9.23 -2.27 -4.59
CA ALA A 255 10.07 -1.09 -4.34
C ALA A 255 9.99 -0.66 -2.87
N THR A 256 8.78 -0.58 -2.32
CA THR A 256 8.52 -0.25 -0.90
C THR A 256 9.22 -1.22 0.03
N PHE A 257 9.12 -2.52 -0.25
CA PHE A 257 9.78 -3.57 0.49
C PHE A 257 11.32 -3.47 0.41
N ALA A 258 11.88 -3.33 -0.80
CA ALA A 258 13.32 -3.23 -1.02
C ALA A 258 13.92 -1.96 -0.37
N SER A 259 13.23 -0.82 -0.48
CA SER A 259 13.62 0.44 0.16
C SER A 259 13.79 0.28 1.66
N LEU A 260 12.82 -0.34 2.32
CA LEU A 260 12.88 -0.51 3.76
C LEU A 260 13.87 -1.61 4.16
N ALA A 261 13.97 -2.69 3.39
CA ALA A 261 14.94 -3.76 3.61
C ALA A 261 16.39 -3.24 3.56
N TYR A 262 16.70 -2.34 2.63
CA TYR A 262 18.00 -1.66 2.53
C TYR A 262 18.29 -0.78 3.77
N THR A 263 17.25 -0.19 4.36
CA THR A 263 17.39 0.75 5.49
C THR A 263 17.40 0.06 6.86
N VAL A 264 16.54 -0.95 7.08
CA VAL A 264 16.30 -1.59 8.40
C VAL A 264 17.38 -2.59 8.81
N LYS A 265 18.24 -3.03 7.89
CA LYS A 265 19.30 -4.02 8.17
C LYS A 265 20.25 -3.63 9.32
N SER A 266 20.26 -2.36 9.72
CA SER A 266 21.04 -1.86 10.87
C SER A 266 20.42 -2.10 12.26
N LEU A 267 19.17 -2.58 12.36
CA LEU A 267 18.52 -2.85 13.65
C LEU A 267 18.70 -4.32 14.09
N PRO A 268 19.22 -4.57 15.30
CA PRO A 268 19.36 -5.93 15.81
C PRO A 268 17.97 -6.53 16.03
N ASN A 269 17.75 -7.74 15.49
CA ASN A 269 16.51 -8.52 15.60
C ASN A 269 15.26 -7.96 14.90
N SER A 270 15.40 -7.01 13.96
CA SER A 270 14.31 -6.64 13.05
C SER A 270 14.61 -7.11 11.63
N ARG A 271 13.63 -7.65 10.92
CA ARG A 271 13.71 -7.83 9.46
C ARG A 271 12.43 -7.39 8.78
N VAL A 272 12.55 -6.92 7.54
CA VAL A 272 11.38 -6.65 6.70
C VAL A 272 10.85 -7.98 6.15
N ALA A 273 9.60 -8.30 6.48
CA ALA A 273 8.94 -9.56 6.14
C ALA A 273 7.99 -9.43 4.94
N ALA A 274 7.35 -8.27 4.77
CA ALA A 274 6.42 -7.99 3.68
C ALA A 274 6.40 -6.49 3.33
N GLY A 275 5.84 -6.17 2.17
CA GLY A 275 5.53 -4.80 1.76
C GLY A 275 4.04 -4.65 1.44
N VAL A 276 3.44 -3.53 1.83
CA VAL A 276 2.01 -3.24 1.60
C VAL A 276 1.81 -1.81 1.12
N ILE A 277 0.98 -1.64 0.11
CA ILE A 277 0.52 -0.34 -0.38
C ILE A 277 -0.92 -0.14 0.06
N VAL A 278 -1.20 0.96 0.75
CA VAL A 278 -2.57 1.36 1.12
C VAL A 278 -2.76 2.84 0.76
N GLY A 279 -3.05 3.09 -0.52
CA GLY A 279 -3.11 4.41 -1.12
C GLY A 279 -4.34 4.57 -2.00
N THR A 280 -4.19 5.09 -3.23
CA THR A 280 -5.30 5.13 -4.20
C THR A 280 -5.87 3.73 -4.45
N GLY A 281 -4.99 2.72 -4.51
CA GLY A 281 -5.32 1.30 -4.52
C GLY A 281 -4.63 0.55 -3.38
N CYS A 282 -4.72 -0.77 -3.41
CA CYS A 282 -4.12 -1.66 -2.41
C CYS A 282 -3.39 -2.83 -3.08
N ASN A 283 -2.21 -3.20 -2.56
CA ASN A 283 -1.49 -4.41 -2.97
C ASN A 283 -0.47 -4.81 -1.89
N ALA A 284 0.06 -6.04 -1.97
CA ALA A 284 1.13 -6.52 -1.09
C ALA A 284 2.20 -7.34 -1.83
N THR A 285 3.35 -7.46 -1.20
CA THR A 285 4.45 -8.33 -1.61
C THR A 285 5.01 -9.09 -0.42
N VAL A 286 5.52 -10.29 -0.67
CA VAL A 286 6.18 -11.12 0.34
C VAL A 286 7.27 -11.97 -0.33
N PRO A 287 8.40 -12.24 0.32
CA PRO A 287 9.31 -13.30 -0.10
C PRO A 287 8.66 -14.68 0.07
N MET A 288 8.79 -15.55 -0.94
CA MET A 288 8.31 -16.93 -0.90
C MET A 288 9.41 -17.90 -1.32
N LYS A 289 9.47 -19.04 -0.64
CA LYS A 289 10.31 -20.17 -1.08
C LYS A 289 9.80 -20.68 -2.42
N LEU A 290 10.71 -21.05 -3.32
CA LEU A 290 10.32 -21.64 -4.60
C LEU A 290 9.57 -22.97 -4.41
N SER A 291 9.82 -23.69 -3.31
CA SER A 291 9.08 -24.91 -2.95
C SER A 291 7.60 -24.67 -2.61
N SER A 292 7.22 -23.42 -2.34
CA SER A 292 5.85 -23.00 -2.00
C SER A 292 5.10 -22.44 -3.21
N LEU A 293 5.73 -22.43 -4.39
CA LEU A 293 5.17 -21.90 -5.64
C LEU A 293 4.92 -23.01 -6.65
N GLY A 294 3.95 -22.80 -7.54
CA GLY A 294 3.66 -23.71 -8.65
C GLY A 294 4.85 -23.88 -9.61
N ALA A 295 5.00 -25.06 -10.21
CA ALA A 295 6.13 -25.36 -11.09
C ALA A 295 6.26 -24.37 -12.27
N SER A 296 5.14 -23.95 -12.87
CA SER A 296 5.11 -22.96 -13.97
C SER A 296 5.65 -21.58 -13.54
N LYS A 297 5.47 -21.20 -12.28
CA LYS A 297 5.99 -19.96 -11.70
C LYS A 297 7.49 -20.05 -11.39
N VAL A 298 7.96 -21.23 -11.00
CA VAL A 298 9.35 -21.46 -10.59
C VAL A 298 10.29 -21.60 -11.79
N GLU A 299 9.81 -22.18 -12.90
CA GLU A 299 10.64 -22.47 -14.07
C GLU A 299 11.37 -21.24 -14.63
N PRO A 300 10.72 -20.07 -14.86
CA PRO A 300 11.40 -18.88 -15.37
C PRO A 300 12.49 -18.37 -14.43
N ILE A 301 12.24 -18.40 -13.11
CA ILE A 301 13.21 -17.98 -12.09
C ILE A 301 14.44 -18.88 -12.11
N LYS A 302 14.25 -20.21 -12.08
CA LYS A 302 15.36 -21.17 -12.09
C LYS A 302 16.15 -21.17 -13.39
N ARG A 303 15.50 -20.86 -14.53
CA ARG A 303 16.17 -20.71 -15.82
C ARG A 303 17.21 -19.60 -15.79
N ASN A 304 16.90 -18.48 -15.13
CA ASN A 304 17.79 -17.33 -15.02
C ASN A 304 18.71 -17.36 -13.79
N LYS A 305 18.26 -17.96 -12.69
CA LYS A 305 18.98 -18.07 -11.40
C LYS A 305 18.84 -19.50 -10.83
N PRO A 306 19.64 -20.49 -11.29
CA PRO A 306 19.51 -21.90 -10.90
C PRO A 306 19.62 -22.15 -9.40
N ASP A 307 20.43 -21.36 -8.71
CA ASP A 307 20.70 -21.48 -7.27
C ASP A 307 19.66 -20.74 -6.40
N ALA A 308 18.65 -20.11 -7.00
CA ALA A 308 17.60 -19.44 -6.25
C ALA A 308 16.78 -20.47 -5.44
N ILE A 309 16.62 -20.20 -4.14
CA ILE A 309 15.75 -20.98 -3.25
C ILE A 309 14.45 -20.26 -2.93
N GLU A 310 14.39 -18.96 -3.20
CA GLU A 310 13.26 -18.09 -2.92
C GLU A 310 13.23 -16.88 -3.86
N THR A 311 12.11 -16.18 -3.86
CA THR A 311 11.83 -15.03 -4.70
C THR A 311 10.90 -14.07 -3.98
N VAL A 312 11.02 -12.77 -4.26
CA VAL A 312 9.97 -11.81 -3.91
C VAL A 312 8.80 -11.99 -4.89
N VAL A 313 7.58 -11.99 -4.36
CA VAL A 313 6.35 -12.23 -5.11
C VAL A 313 5.49 -10.96 -5.10
N ASN A 314 5.06 -10.50 -6.28
CA ASN A 314 3.96 -9.54 -6.38
C ASN A 314 2.64 -10.30 -6.24
N THR A 315 1.90 -10.05 -5.17
CA THR A 315 0.77 -10.92 -4.83
C THR A 315 -0.50 -10.60 -5.60
N GLU A 316 -0.72 -9.33 -5.94
CA GLU A 316 -2.00 -8.83 -6.48
C GLU A 316 -3.19 -9.34 -5.63
N ILE A 317 -3.06 -9.25 -4.29
CA ILE A 317 -4.03 -9.77 -3.29
C ILE A 317 -5.42 -9.15 -3.38
N THR A 318 -5.60 -8.10 -4.18
CA THR A 318 -6.89 -7.46 -4.38
C THR A 318 -7.73 -8.07 -5.49
N ILE A 319 -7.12 -8.84 -6.41
CA ILE A 319 -7.84 -9.49 -7.52
C ILE A 319 -8.83 -10.53 -6.97
N ALA A 320 -9.96 -10.68 -7.66
CA ALA A 320 -11.11 -11.52 -7.29
C ALA A 320 -10.76 -12.91 -6.72
N GLY A 321 -9.76 -13.59 -7.30
CA GLY A 321 -9.35 -14.93 -6.85
C GLY A 321 -8.87 -14.97 -5.39
N ALA A 322 -8.31 -13.88 -4.88
CA ALA A 322 -7.89 -13.73 -3.48
C ALA A 322 -9.03 -13.34 -2.53
N CYS A 323 -10.16 -12.89 -3.07
CA CYS A 323 -11.18 -12.16 -2.30
C CYS A 323 -12.40 -13.02 -1.93
N GLY A 324 -12.37 -14.32 -2.19
CA GLY A 324 -13.41 -15.27 -1.73
C GLY A 324 -13.83 -15.10 -0.27
N PRO A 325 -12.89 -14.92 0.70
CA PRO A 325 -13.23 -14.74 2.11
C PRO A 325 -14.11 -13.52 2.40
N LEU A 326 -14.06 -12.48 1.57
CA LEU A 326 -14.83 -11.24 1.76
C LEU A 326 -16.33 -11.42 1.50
N LYS A 327 -16.75 -12.47 0.77
CA LYS A 327 -18.16 -12.69 0.42
C LYS A 327 -19.07 -12.78 1.66
N ALA A 328 -18.58 -13.34 2.76
CA ALA A 328 -19.33 -13.51 4.00
C ALA A 328 -19.62 -12.20 4.74
N ILE A 329 -18.83 -11.15 4.48
CA ILE A 329 -18.93 -9.86 5.18
C ILE A 329 -19.32 -8.71 4.24
N ALA A 330 -19.46 -8.98 2.93
CA ALA A 330 -19.81 -7.97 1.95
C ALA A 330 -21.23 -7.44 2.23
N THR A 331 -21.33 -6.12 2.41
CA THR A 331 -22.60 -5.43 2.65
C THR A 331 -23.32 -5.11 1.34
N GLU A 332 -24.57 -4.67 1.42
CA GLU A 332 -25.29 -4.15 0.26
C GLU A 332 -24.60 -2.95 -0.38
N TRP A 333 -23.96 -2.09 0.42
CA TRP A 333 -23.23 -0.91 -0.09
C TRP A 333 -21.96 -1.28 -0.82
N ASP A 334 -21.29 -2.36 -0.40
CA ASP A 334 -20.13 -2.88 -1.10
C ASP A 334 -20.53 -3.44 -2.48
N ARG A 335 -21.68 -4.12 -2.56
CA ARG A 335 -22.23 -4.62 -3.83
C ARG A 335 -22.66 -3.48 -4.76
N GLU A 336 -23.33 -2.45 -4.22
CA GLU A 336 -23.70 -1.26 -4.99
C GLU A 336 -22.47 -0.56 -5.58
N LEU A 337 -21.40 -0.43 -4.79
CA LEU A 337 -20.13 0.12 -5.26
C LEU A 337 -19.47 -0.78 -6.33
N ASP A 338 -19.44 -2.09 -6.11
CA ASP A 338 -18.83 -3.05 -7.03
C ASP A 338 -19.55 -3.08 -8.40
N GLU A 339 -20.88 -3.13 -8.40
CA GLU A 339 -21.70 -3.11 -9.62
C GLU A 339 -21.53 -1.82 -10.43
N ALA A 340 -21.21 -0.70 -9.77
CA ALA A 340 -20.94 0.57 -10.42
C ALA A 340 -19.50 0.73 -10.96
N CYS A 341 -18.59 -0.18 -10.60
CA CYS A 341 -17.22 -0.16 -11.10
C CYS A 341 -17.16 -0.56 -12.59
N ALA A 342 -16.11 -0.11 -13.29
CA ALA A 342 -15.91 -0.43 -14.71
C ALA A 342 -15.78 -1.94 -14.99
N ARG A 343 -15.32 -2.71 -13.99
CA ARG A 343 -15.22 -4.18 -14.02
C ARG A 343 -15.74 -4.73 -12.70
N PRO A 344 -17.06 -4.97 -12.57
CA PRO A 344 -17.64 -5.56 -11.37
C PRO A 344 -16.97 -6.90 -11.02
N GLY A 345 -16.74 -7.14 -9.75
CA GLY A 345 -16.08 -8.32 -9.19
C GLY A 345 -14.56 -8.34 -9.34
N PHE A 346 -13.93 -7.37 -10.02
CA PHE A 346 -12.50 -7.45 -10.36
C PHE A 346 -11.57 -7.32 -9.15
N GLN A 347 -11.76 -6.30 -8.30
CA GLN A 347 -10.89 -6.05 -7.14
C GLN A 347 -11.64 -5.81 -5.81
N PRO A 348 -12.37 -6.81 -5.27
CA PRO A 348 -13.26 -6.60 -4.12
C PRO A 348 -12.57 -6.03 -2.87
N LEU A 349 -11.35 -6.49 -2.56
CA LEU A 349 -10.59 -5.95 -1.42
C LEU A 349 -10.21 -4.49 -1.66
N GLU A 350 -9.83 -4.11 -2.89
CA GLU A 350 -9.51 -2.72 -3.23
C GLU A 350 -10.76 -1.83 -3.13
N TYR A 351 -11.94 -2.31 -3.50
CA TYR A 351 -13.18 -1.54 -3.38
C TYR A 351 -13.52 -1.22 -1.92
N MET A 352 -13.17 -2.11 -0.98
CA MET A 352 -13.39 -1.91 0.46
C MET A 352 -12.27 -1.14 1.17
N THR A 353 -11.09 -0.98 0.54
CA THR A 353 -9.88 -0.47 1.23
C THR A 353 -9.09 0.61 0.49
N GLY A 354 -9.30 0.76 -0.81
CA GLY A 354 -8.57 1.69 -1.67
C GLY A 354 -9.09 3.12 -1.56
N GLY A 355 -8.18 4.08 -1.66
CA GLY A 355 -8.46 5.51 -1.50
C GLY A 355 -9.30 6.10 -2.62
N ARG A 356 -9.39 5.43 -3.77
CA ARG A 356 -10.37 5.75 -4.81
C ARG A 356 -11.81 5.49 -4.36
N TYR A 357 -12.02 4.52 -3.47
CA TYR A 357 -13.33 3.95 -3.18
C TYR A 357 -13.87 4.25 -1.78
N ILE A 358 -13.01 4.44 -0.76
CA ILE A 358 -13.47 4.73 0.61
C ILE A 358 -14.43 5.93 0.66
N GLY A 359 -14.08 7.04 0.00
CA GLY A 359 -14.95 8.22 -0.05
C GLY A 359 -16.31 7.93 -0.71
N GLU A 360 -16.31 7.13 -1.77
CA GLU A 360 -17.55 6.75 -2.47
C GLU A 360 -18.41 5.80 -1.65
N LEU A 361 -17.79 4.84 -0.95
CA LEU A 361 -18.49 3.94 -0.04
C LEU A 361 -19.17 4.73 1.09
N VAL A 362 -18.46 5.71 1.69
CA VAL A 362 -19.05 6.63 2.68
C VAL A 362 -20.23 7.41 2.10
N ARG A 363 -20.11 7.89 0.86
CA ARG A 363 -21.20 8.59 0.16
C ARG A 363 -22.41 7.70 -0.05
N ILE A 364 -22.22 6.48 -0.56
CA ILE A 364 -23.29 5.50 -0.82
C ILE A 364 -24.05 5.20 0.47
N ILE A 365 -23.33 4.86 1.56
CA ILE A 365 -23.94 4.54 2.85
C ILE A 365 -24.74 5.74 3.38
N PHE A 366 -24.14 6.94 3.37
CA PHE A 366 -24.82 8.14 3.87
C PHE A 366 -26.01 8.55 3.01
N PHE A 367 -25.90 8.47 1.68
CA PHE A 367 -26.98 8.75 0.75
C PHE A 367 -28.16 7.80 0.96
N ASN A 368 -27.88 6.49 1.06
CA ASN A 368 -28.90 5.48 1.34
C ASN A 368 -29.52 5.68 2.73
N TYR A 369 -28.73 6.01 3.76
CA TYR A 369 -29.27 6.35 5.07
C TYR A 369 -30.26 7.52 4.97
N MET A 370 -29.86 8.64 4.37
CA MET A 370 -30.67 9.86 4.30
C MET A 370 -31.97 9.67 3.51
N THR A 371 -31.93 8.88 2.43
CA THR A 371 -33.06 8.73 1.50
C THR A 371 -33.98 7.56 1.83
N LYS A 372 -33.50 6.52 2.53
CA LYS A 372 -34.25 5.28 2.79
C LYS A 372 -34.48 5.00 4.27
N ALA A 373 -33.48 5.25 5.13
CA ALA A 373 -33.52 4.84 6.55
C ALA A 373 -33.88 5.97 7.51
N HIS A 374 -33.40 7.20 7.26
CA HIS A 374 -33.69 8.38 8.07
C HIS A 374 -35.21 8.63 8.13
N ARG A 375 -35.68 9.13 9.28
CA ARG A 375 -37.11 9.38 9.54
C ARG A 375 -37.34 10.85 9.95
N PRO A 376 -38.03 11.65 9.11
CA PRO A 376 -38.57 11.30 7.79
C PRO A 376 -37.47 11.13 6.72
N ALA A 377 -37.73 10.36 5.68
CA ALA A 377 -36.81 10.22 4.55
C ALA A 377 -36.59 11.58 3.87
N ILE A 378 -35.34 11.89 3.50
CA ILE A 378 -34.99 13.15 2.86
C ILE A 378 -35.10 13.00 1.33
N PRO A 379 -35.88 13.85 0.63
CA PRO A 379 -35.98 13.81 -0.82
C PRO A 379 -34.61 14.02 -1.48
N ILE A 380 -34.32 13.28 -2.56
CA ILE A 380 -33.05 13.38 -3.30
C ILE A 380 -32.80 14.82 -3.78
N ALA A 381 -33.84 15.50 -4.28
CA ALA A 381 -33.77 16.89 -4.74
C ALA A 381 -33.40 17.90 -3.63
N SER A 382 -33.50 17.50 -2.36
CA SER A 382 -33.14 18.33 -1.21
C SER A 382 -31.66 18.19 -0.80
N LEU A 383 -30.95 17.19 -1.34
CA LEU A 383 -29.57 16.88 -0.98
C LEU A 383 -28.56 17.59 -1.91
N PRO A 384 -27.37 17.97 -1.41
CA PRO A 384 -26.28 18.51 -2.22
C PRO A 384 -25.86 17.55 -3.34
N ALA A 385 -25.50 18.10 -4.50
CA ALA A 385 -25.01 17.34 -5.65
C ALA A 385 -23.82 16.43 -5.30
N THR A 386 -22.95 16.85 -4.37
CA THR A 386 -21.81 16.07 -3.88
C THR A 386 -22.21 14.77 -3.17
N LEU A 387 -23.43 14.70 -2.59
CA LEU A 387 -23.96 13.47 -2.00
C LEU A 387 -24.68 12.60 -3.03
N VAL A 388 -25.20 13.21 -4.11
CA VAL A 388 -26.00 12.53 -5.14
C VAL A 388 -25.11 11.91 -6.23
N HIS A 389 -24.09 12.62 -6.69
CA HIS A 389 -23.25 12.18 -7.80
C HIS A 389 -22.12 11.27 -7.33
N SER A 390 -21.98 10.12 -8.00
CA SER A 390 -20.91 9.16 -7.77
C SER A 390 -19.53 9.80 -7.84
N TYR A 391 -18.63 9.36 -6.96
CA TYR A 391 -17.24 9.79 -6.82
C TYR A 391 -17.03 11.29 -6.53
N SER A 392 -18.09 12.03 -6.21
CA SER A 392 -17.96 13.43 -5.78
C SER A 392 -17.44 13.57 -4.34
N PHE A 393 -17.44 12.48 -3.58
CA PHE A 393 -16.97 12.42 -2.21
C PHE A 393 -15.59 11.74 -2.14
N THR A 394 -14.52 12.52 -2.02
CA THR A 394 -13.15 11.99 -2.05
C THR A 394 -12.67 11.51 -0.68
N THR A 395 -11.80 10.51 -0.65
CA THR A 395 -11.14 10.06 0.59
C THR A 395 -10.32 11.18 1.24
N THR A 396 -9.77 12.11 0.45
CA THR A 396 -9.11 13.32 0.97
C THR A 396 -10.09 14.21 1.71
N PHE A 397 -11.31 14.42 1.19
CA PHE A 397 -12.34 15.17 1.89
C PHE A 397 -12.75 14.49 3.19
N VAL A 398 -12.97 13.17 3.17
CA VAL A 398 -13.29 12.39 4.38
C VAL A 398 -12.21 12.53 5.44
N SER A 399 -10.95 12.29 5.08
CA SER A 399 -9.83 12.30 6.02
C SER A 399 -9.47 13.71 6.53
N ALA A 400 -9.53 14.73 5.67
CA ALA A 400 -9.10 16.08 6.03
C ALA A 400 -10.20 16.91 6.71
N VAL A 401 -11.47 16.65 6.40
CA VAL A 401 -12.61 17.44 6.90
C VAL A 401 -13.40 16.66 7.95
N ILE A 402 -13.88 15.46 7.61
CA ILE A 402 -14.83 14.72 8.46
C ILE A 402 -14.12 14.10 9.66
N ALA A 403 -13.06 13.33 9.40
CA ALA A 403 -12.35 12.59 10.45
C ALA A 403 -11.61 13.52 11.45
N ARG A 404 -11.29 14.75 11.04
CA ARG A 404 -10.55 15.73 11.86
C ARG A 404 -11.44 16.67 12.66
N ALA A 405 -12.75 16.70 12.40
CA ALA A 405 -13.66 17.55 13.15
C ALA A 405 -13.68 17.16 14.63
N ARG A 406 -13.69 18.16 15.52
CA ARG A 406 -13.63 17.94 16.98
C ARG A 406 -15.01 17.68 17.57
N SER A 407 -16.05 18.22 16.93
CA SER A 407 -17.45 18.02 17.30
C SER A 407 -18.34 17.99 16.07
N ASP A 408 -19.53 17.44 16.23
CA ASP A 408 -20.49 17.34 15.12
C ASP A 408 -21.09 18.72 14.76
N SER A 409 -21.11 19.66 15.71
CA SER A 409 -21.50 21.05 15.45
C SER A 409 -20.47 21.78 14.58
N GLU A 410 -19.17 21.62 14.89
CA GLU A 410 -18.09 22.13 14.04
C GLU A 410 -18.17 21.53 12.63
N LEU A 411 -18.34 20.21 12.56
CA LEU A 411 -18.47 19.51 11.29
C LEU A 411 -19.66 20.02 10.49
N ALA A 412 -20.85 20.15 11.10
CA ALA A 412 -22.03 20.68 10.43
C ALA A 412 -21.79 22.09 9.84
N GLY A 413 -21.08 22.95 10.57
CA GLY A 413 -20.68 24.27 10.08
C GLY A 413 -19.75 24.22 8.87
N GLU A 414 -18.79 23.30 8.87
CA GLU A 414 -17.85 23.11 7.75
C GLU A 414 -18.53 22.48 6.52
N LEU A 415 -19.41 21.49 6.72
CA LEU A 415 -20.19 20.89 5.66
C LEU A 415 -21.16 21.91 5.03
N LYS A 416 -21.78 22.78 5.83
CA LYS A 416 -22.62 23.88 5.32
C LYS A 416 -21.84 24.83 4.39
N ARG A 417 -20.55 25.07 4.66
CA ARG A 417 -19.70 25.91 3.81
C ARG A 417 -19.25 25.21 2.54
N ARG A 418 -18.84 23.93 2.65
CA ARG A 418 -18.19 23.21 1.53
C ARG A 418 -19.15 22.46 0.62
N ILE A 419 -20.25 21.96 1.18
CA ILE A 419 -21.28 21.17 0.49
C ILE A 419 -22.68 21.69 0.87
N PRO A 420 -23.00 22.95 0.52
CA PRO A 420 -24.29 23.55 0.86
C PRO A 420 -25.46 22.80 0.20
N PRO A 421 -26.64 22.77 0.85
CA PRO A 421 -27.85 22.26 0.22
C PRO A 421 -28.24 23.10 -1.01
N PRO A 422 -29.02 22.53 -1.95
CA PRO A 422 -29.59 23.30 -3.05
C PRO A 422 -30.42 24.48 -2.54
N GLU A 423 -30.43 25.61 -3.27
CA GLU A 423 -31.17 26.82 -2.85
C GLU A 423 -32.68 26.57 -2.70
N SER A 424 -33.23 25.62 -3.46
CA SER A 424 -34.63 25.20 -3.39
C SER A 424 -34.95 24.27 -2.21
N SER A 425 -33.94 23.90 -1.41
CA SER A 425 -34.06 22.92 -0.34
C SER A 425 -34.21 23.59 1.02
N ASN A 426 -35.18 23.11 1.81
CA ASN A 426 -35.31 23.46 3.23
C ASN A 426 -34.47 22.55 4.14
N TRP A 427 -33.77 21.56 3.57
CA TRP A 427 -32.84 20.71 4.31
C TRP A 427 -31.48 21.40 4.47
N GLY A 428 -30.82 21.17 5.60
CA GLY A 428 -29.47 21.65 5.83
C GLY A 428 -28.71 20.80 6.84
N TRP A 429 -27.39 20.95 6.84
CA TRP A 429 -26.52 20.25 7.78
C TRP A 429 -26.83 20.64 9.23
N THR A 430 -27.18 19.64 10.02
CA THR A 430 -27.33 19.72 11.48
C THR A 430 -26.20 18.94 12.16
N PRO A 431 -25.90 19.21 13.45
CA PRO A 431 -24.98 18.39 14.22
C PRO A 431 -25.32 16.89 14.15
N HIS A 432 -26.61 16.54 14.21
CA HIS A 432 -27.04 15.14 14.11
C HIS A 432 -26.68 14.49 12.76
N THR A 433 -27.01 15.12 11.64
CA THR A 433 -26.68 14.59 10.30
C THR A 433 -25.17 14.56 10.03
N ALA A 434 -24.44 15.53 10.59
CA ALA A 434 -22.98 15.56 10.50
C ALA A 434 -22.35 14.44 11.35
N GLY A 435 -22.87 14.20 12.54
CA GLY A 435 -22.50 13.08 13.41
C GLY A 435 -22.76 11.73 12.75
N ALA A 436 -23.90 11.56 12.08
CA ALA A 436 -24.20 10.35 11.33
C ALA A 436 -23.17 10.08 10.22
N LEU A 437 -22.85 11.11 9.41
CA LEU A 437 -21.81 11.02 8.38
C LEU A 437 -20.44 10.69 8.97
N ARG A 438 -20.08 11.31 10.10
CA ARG A 438 -18.82 11.05 10.81
C ARG A 438 -18.74 9.62 11.33
N LYS A 439 -19.82 9.10 11.91
CA LYS A 439 -19.93 7.72 12.41
C LYS A 439 -19.79 6.70 11.28
N ILE A 440 -20.44 6.93 10.15
CA ILE A 440 -20.28 6.14 8.92
C ILE A 440 -18.82 6.13 8.46
N ALA A 441 -18.20 7.32 8.34
CA ALA A 441 -16.81 7.44 7.93
C ALA A 441 -15.86 6.69 8.88
N GLN A 442 -16.10 6.75 10.19
CA GLN A 442 -15.33 6.02 11.19
C GLN A 442 -15.49 4.50 11.05
N LEU A 443 -16.72 4.00 10.88
CA LEU A 443 -16.95 2.55 10.71
C LEU A 443 -16.34 2.01 9.42
N VAL A 444 -16.48 2.72 8.30
CA VAL A 444 -15.81 2.37 7.03
C VAL A 444 -14.30 2.33 7.21
N GLN A 445 -13.73 3.31 7.92
CA GLN A 445 -12.30 3.36 8.18
C GLN A 445 -11.82 2.19 9.03
N VAL A 446 -12.48 1.92 10.17
CA VAL A 446 -12.13 0.81 11.07
C VAL A 446 -12.23 -0.52 10.33
N ARG A 447 -13.32 -0.71 9.57
CA ARG A 447 -13.52 -1.89 8.74
C ARG A 447 -12.38 -2.06 7.74
N SER A 448 -12.08 -1.01 6.97
CA SER A 448 -10.99 -1.01 6.00
C SER A 448 -9.63 -1.39 6.64
N ALA A 449 -9.29 -0.81 7.79
CA ALA A 449 -8.06 -1.13 8.51
C ALA A 449 -8.02 -2.59 8.99
N GLY A 450 -9.14 -3.14 9.45
CA GLY A 450 -9.27 -4.54 9.84
C GLY A 450 -9.08 -5.50 8.66
N LEU A 451 -9.62 -5.17 7.48
CA LEU A 451 -9.44 -5.97 6.26
C LEU A 451 -7.99 -5.99 5.78
N ILE A 452 -7.30 -4.84 5.80
CA ILE A 452 -5.87 -4.75 5.49
C ILE A 452 -5.05 -5.58 6.48
N ALA A 453 -5.36 -5.52 7.77
CA ALA A 453 -4.70 -6.32 8.79
C ALA A 453 -4.92 -7.83 8.55
N ALA A 454 -6.16 -8.25 8.30
CA ALA A 454 -6.50 -9.64 8.02
C ALA A 454 -5.78 -10.18 6.77
N SER A 455 -5.81 -9.45 5.66
CA SER A 455 -5.13 -9.86 4.43
C SER A 455 -3.62 -9.92 4.61
N THR A 456 -3.04 -8.97 5.33
CA THR A 456 -1.58 -8.92 5.52
C THR A 456 -1.08 -10.00 6.48
N VAL A 457 -1.79 -10.25 7.59
CA VAL A 457 -1.44 -11.34 8.52
C VAL A 457 -1.70 -12.70 7.87
N GLY A 458 -2.78 -12.84 7.10
CA GLY A 458 -3.02 -14.03 6.29
C GLY A 458 -1.86 -14.32 5.34
N LEU A 459 -1.30 -13.29 4.69
CA LEU A 459 -0.12 -13.41 3.84
C LEU A 459 1.14 -13.83 4.62
N LEU A 460 1.38 -13.27 5.81
CA LEU A 460 2.48 -13.71 6.67
C LEU A 460 2.31 -15.16 7.13
N ALA A 461 1.08 -15.62 7.34
CA ALA A 461 0.80 -17.00 7.68
C ALA A 461 1.06 -17.96 6.51
N THR A 462 0.70 -17.57 5.28
CA THR A 462 1.00 -18.35 4.06
C THR A 462 2.49 -18.65 3.90
N VAL A 463 3.37 -17.73 4.32
CA VAL A 463 4.83 -17.91 4.22
C VAL A 463 5.46 -18.47 5.50
N GLY A 464 4.66 -18.82 6.51
CA GLY A 464 5.10 -19.40 7.78
C GLY A 464 5.81 -18.42 8.71
N GLU A 465 5.60 -17.11 8.52
CA GLU A 465 6.16 -16.10 9.43
C GLU A 465 5.33 -15.92 10.70
N VAL A 466 4.01 -16.12 10.60
CA VAL A 466 3.06 -16.09 11.71
C VAL A 466 2.23 -17.38 11.69
N ALA A 467 1.99 -17.98 12.84
CA ALA A 467 1.01 -19.06 12.97
C ALA A 467 -0.38 -18.45 13.23
N LEU A 468 -1.42 -19.01 12.61
CA LEU A 468 -2.82 -18.70 12.91
C LEU A 468 -3.53 -19.96 13.41
N THR A 469 -4.42 -19.83 14.38
CA THR A 469 -5.25 -20.94 14.84
C THR A 469 -6.46 -21.11 13.95
N GLU A 470 -6.92 -22.35 13.75
CA GLU A 470 -8.13 -22.60 12.99
C GLU A 470 -9.36 -22.10 13.78
N PRO A 471 -10.23 -21.27 13.18
CA PRO A 471 -11.45 -20.80 13.83
C PRO A 471 -12.33 -21.97 14.30
N GLY A 472 -12.71 -21.98 15.57
CA GLY A 472 -13.53 -23.04 16.18
C GLY A 472 -12.75 -24.23 16.73
N SER A 473 -11.41 -24.25 16.62
CA SER A 473 -10.57 -25.26 17.26
C SER A 473 -10.59 -25.13 18.80
N PRO A 474 -10.45 -26.23 19.59
CA PRO A 474 -10.33 -26.17 21.05
C PRO A 474 -9.15 -25.31 21.55
N ALA A 475 -8.16 -25.05 20.69
CA ALA A 475 -7.01 -24.19 20.97
C ALA A 475 -7.29 -22.70 20.73
N SER A 476 -8.45 -22.33 20.17
CA SER A 476 -8.84 -20.94 19.98
C SER A 476 -9.15 -20.30 21.34
N LEU A 477 -8.48 -19.18 21.64
CA LEU A 477 -8.77 -18.41 22.85
C LEU A 477 -10.22 -17.89 22.78
N PRO A 478 -11.02 -18.03 23.85
CA PRO A 478 -12.36 -17.45 23.89
C PRO A 478 -12.28 -15.92 23.75
N ASP A 479 -13.33 -15.30 23.18
CA ASP A 479 -13.46 -13.83 23.14
C ASP A 479 -13.57 -13.31 24.59
N VAL A 480 -12.45 -12.90 25.18
CA VAL A 480 -12.43 -12.28 26.51
C VAL A 480 -12.58 -10.76 26.33
N PRO A 481 -13.65 -10.14 26.86
CA PRO A 481 -13.67 -8.69 27.03
C PRO A 481 -12.68 -8.34 28.16
N MET A 482 -11.52 -7.77 27.82
CA MET A 482 -10.54 -7.35 28.81
C MET A 482 -11.01 -6.09 29.56
N GLN A 483 -11.39 -6.25 30.83
CA GLN A 483 -11.20 -5.23 31.84
C GLN A 483 -9.73 -5.21 32.27
N SER A 484 -9.18 -4.01 32.43
CA SER A 484 -7.84 -3.75 32.93
C SER A 484 -7.72 -4.11 34.40
N ASP A 485 -6.84 -5.07 34.74
CA ASP A 485 -5.85 -4.99 35.83
C ASP A 485 -5.47 -6.39 36.33
N SER A 486 -4.22 -6.80 36.11
CA SER A 486 -3.34 -7.43 37.12
C SER A 486 -2.05 -8.00 36.50
N LYS A 487 -0.95 -7.87 37.25
CA LYS A 487 0.45 -8.18 36.89
C LYS A 487 0.69 -9.69 36.68
N PRO A 488 1.63 -10.09 35.80
CA PRO A 488 1.97 -11.50 35.61
C PRO A 488 3.03 -12.00 36.62
N ALA A 489 2.94 -13.29 36.96
CA ALA A 489 3.91 -14.03 37.76
C ALA A 489 4.91 -14.78 36.86
N SER A 490 6.17 -14.84 37.30
CA SER A 490 7.32 -15.40 36.55
C SER A 490 7.46 -16.93 36.70
N PRO A 491 7.81 -17.70 35.65
CA PRO A 491 8.26 -19.08 35.79
C PRO A 491 9.78 -19.26 35.61
N LYS A 492 10.33 -20.23 36.36
CA LYS A 492 11.74 -20.61 36.46
C LYS A 492 12.18 -21.51 35.30
N SER A 493 13.43 -21.34 34.87
CA SER A 493 14.11 -22.04 33.77
C SER A 493 14.80 -23.34 34.19
N HIS A 494 14.77 -24.37 33.34
CA HIS A 494 15.78 -25.43 33.28
C HIS A 494 16.35 -25.52 31.86
N LEU A 495 17.67 -25.39 31.74
CA LEU A 495 18.44 -25.44 30.49
C LEU A 495 19.17 -26.78 30.37
N SER A 496 19.16 -27.37 29.17
CA SER A 496 20.12 -28.40 28.76
C SER A 496 20.84 -27.95 27.47
N VAL A 497 22.12 -28.30 27.38
CA VAL A 497 23.10 -27.79 26.41
C VAL A 497 23.28 -28.79 25.27
N ALA A 498 23.26 -28.33 24.01
CA ALA A 498 23.80 -29.06 22.87
C ALA A 498 24.42 -28.12 21.82
N GLN A 499 25.44 -28.62 21.12
CA GLN A 499 26.47 -27.88 20.38
C GLN A 499 26.14 -27.54 18.90
N LYS A 500 26.87 -26.52 18.42
CA LYS A 500 26.96 -25.80 17.13
C LYS A 500 26.92 -26.62 15.81
N GLN A 501 26.45 -25.96 14.73
CA GLN A 501 27.20 -25.76 13.47
C GLN A 501 26.59 -24.62 12.60
N ASN A 502 27.45 -23.90 11.87
CA ASN A 502 27.24 -22.59 11.23
C ASN A 502 27.09 -22.73 9.70
N THR A 503 25.99 -22.25 9.10
CA THR A 503 25.89 -21.84 7.69
C THR A 503 24.85 -20.72 7.56
N ARG A 504 25.25 -19.55 7.05
CA ARG A 504 24.40 -18.37 6.82
C ARG A 504 24.35 -18.11 5.32
N ASP A 505 23.19 -18.26 4.68
CA ASP A 505 22.82 -17.71 3.35
C ASP A 505 21.34 -18.03 3.01
N ALA A 506 20.37 -17.46 3.74
CA ALA A 506 18.93 -17.56 3.43
C ALA A 506 18.22 -16.24 3.81
N LEU A 507 17.22 -15.79 3.01
CA LEU A 507 16.45 -14.57 3.29
C LEU A 507 15.45 -14.75 4.45
N SER A 508 15.26 -15.98 4.92
CA SER A 508 14.73 -16.33 6.24
C SER A 508 15.64 -17.37 6.92
N PRO A 509 16.18 -17.12 8.13
CA PRO A 509 16.80 -18.20 8.90
C PRO A 509 15.70 -19.19 9.32
N ALA A 510 15.90 -20.48 9.06
CA ALA A 510 15.06 -21.53 9.62
C ALA A 510 15.11 -21.48 11.17
N PRO A 511 14.02 -21.86 11.88
CA PRO A 511 13.96 -21.80 13.33
C PRO A 511 14.85 -22.87 13.96
N GLY A 512 16.12 -22.53 14.18
CA GLY A 512 17.02 -23.30 15.04
C GLY A 512 16.88 -22.85 16.49
N ALA A 513 17.13 -23.77 17.43
CA ALA A 513 17.08 -23.59 18.89
C ALA A 513 17.93 -22.43 19.47
N SER A 514 18.60 -21.64 18.62
CA SER A 514 19.31 -20.40 18.95
C SER A 514 18.43 -19.14 18.99
N ALA A 515 17.17 -19.17 18.53
CA ALA A 515 16.31 -17.98 18.43
C ALA A 515 16.13 -17.23 19.78
N TRP A 516 16.07 -17.97 20.89
CA TRP A 516 15.88 -17.37 22.22
C TRP A 516 17.08 -16.58 22.75
N ARG A 517 18.28 -16.72 22.17
CA ARG A 517 19.48 -16.00 22.64
C ARG A 517 19.57 -14.56 22.13
N SER A 518 18.75 -14.18 21.16
CA SER A 518 18.81 -12.87 20.53
C SER A 518 17.70 -11.91 21.00
N GLY A 519 16.70 -12.38 21.76
CA GLY A 519 15.49 -11.62 22.07
C GLY A 519 14.38 -11.85 21.04
N PRO A 520 13.16 -11.34 21.29
CA PRO A 520 12.02 -11.51 20.37
C PRO A 520 12.33 -10.89 19.00
N GLU A 521 12.00 -11.61 17.94
CA GLU A 521 12.17 -11.13 16.56
C GLU A 521 11.06 -10.16 16.17
N GLU A 522 11.43 -9.03 15.57
CA GLU A 522 10.49 -8.05 15.03
C GLU A 522 10.34 -8.21 13.52
N LEU A 523 9.19 -8.74 13.10
CA LEU A 523 8.77 -8.77 11.71
C LEU A 523 8.22 -7.40 11.32
N VAL A 524 8.86 -6.78 10.34
CA VAL A 524 8.47 -5.47 9.84
C VAL A 524 7.67 -5.62 8.55
N ILE A 525 6.47 -5.06 8.53
CA ILE A 525 5.69 -4.84 7.32
C ILE A 525 6.02 -3.41 6.85
N ALA A 526 6.73 -3.30 5.72
CA ALA A 526 6.97 -2.04 5.06
C ALA A 526 5.66 -1.50 4.48
N TYR A 527 5.29 -0.26 4.79
CA TYR A 527 4.09 0.34 4.20
C TYR A 527 4.36 1.68 3.53
N THR A 528 3.56 1.98 2.51
CA THR A 528 3.38 3.34 1.98
C THR A 528 1.95 3.50 1.43
N GLY A 529 1.57 4.73 1.10
CA GLY A 529 0.27 5.04 0.51
C GLY A 529 -0.52 6.06 1.32
N GLY A 530 -1.26 6.91 0.59
CA GLY A 530 -1.92 8.07 1.17
C GLY A 530 -2.97 7.78 2.25
N ILE A 531 -3.60 6.59 2.25
CA ILE A 531 -4.55 6.25 3.33
C ILE A 531 -3.79 5.99 4.61
N ILE A 532 -2.89 5.00 4.61
CA ILE A 532 -2.19 4.58 5.82
C ILE A 532 -1.29 5.68 6.38
N GLN A 533 -0.78 6.58 5.53
CA GLN A 533 0.05 7.71 5.95
C GLN A 533 -0.73 8.94 6.42
N HIS A 534 -1.94 9.20 5.90
CA HIS A 534 -2.60 10.49 6.10
C HIS A 534 -4.04 10.43 6.61
N TYR A 535 -4.73 9.29 6.49
CA TYR A 535 -6.05 9.13 7.10
C TYR A 535 -5.87 9.00 8.63
N PRO A 536 -6.37 9.97 9.44
CA PRO A 536 -6.14 9.98 10.88
C PRO A 536 -6.50 8.66 11.57
N ASN A 537 -5.60 8.09 12.37
CA ASN A 537 -5.77 6.83 13.11
C ASN A 537 -5.78 5.54 12.26
N PHE A 538 -5.65 5.61 10.93
CA PHE A 538 -5.74 4.39 10.10
C PHE A 538 -4.62 3.39 10.40
N LYS A 539 -3.38 3.87 10.48
CA LYS A 539 -2.21 3.05 10.81
C LYS A 539 -2.32 2.44 12.21
N GLU A 540 -2.79 3.23 13.18
CA GLU A 540 -2.99 2.80 14.57
C GLU A 540 -4.05 1.70 14.66
N GLN A 541 -5.17 1.85 13.94
CA GLN A 541 -6.21 0.82 13.88
C GLN A 541 -5.70 -0.45 13.19
N CYS A 542 -4.99 -0.31 12.07
CA CYS A 542 -4.40 -1.44 11.36
C CYS A 542 -3.41 -2.20 12.26
N GLN A 543 -2.50 -1.49 12.95
CA GLN A 543 -1.57 -2.08 13.90
C GLN A 543 -2.31 -2.79 15.04
N ARG A 544 -3.36 -2.18 15.61
CA ARG A 544 -4.16 -2.80 16.67
C ARG A 544 -4.77 -4.13 16.23
N PHE A 545 -5.29 -4.22 15.00
CA PHE A 545 -5.81 -5.48 14.47
C PHE A 545 -4.70 -6.51 14.24
N ILE A 546 -3.54 -6.11 13.71
CA ILE A 546 -2.37 -6.99 13.56
C ILE A 546 -1.96 -7.57 14.93
N ASP A 547 -1.83 -6.72 15.95
CA ASP A 547 -1.44 -7.14 17.30
C ASP A 547 -2.44 -8.15 17.86
N ARG A 548 -3.74 -7.89 17.71
CA ARG A 548 -4.82 -8.79 18.17
C ARG A 548 -4.82 -10.12 17.44
N LEU A 549 -4.59 -10.13 16.14
CA LEU A 549 -4.49 -11.35 15.33
C LEU A 549 -3.32 -12.23 15.79
N VAL A 550 -2.14 -11.62 15.97
CA VAL A 550 -0.93 -12.32 16.43
C VAL A 550 -1.10 -12.85 17.85
N MET A 551 -1.70 -12.05 18.76
CA MET A 551 -1.98 -12.48 20.14
C MET A 551 -3.00 -13.63 20.20
N ARG A 552 -4.06 -13.56 19.38
CA ARG A 552 -5.13 -14.58 19.36
C ARG A 552 -4.64 -15.95 18.90
N ALA A 553 -3.62 -15.97 18.05
CA ALA A 553 -2.99 -17.20 17.61
C ALA A 553 -2.11 -17.87 18.67
N GLY A 554 -1.85 -17.20 19.80
CA GLY A 554 -1.00 -17.69 20.87
C GLY A 554 0.49 -17.35 20.68
N PRO A 555 1.37 -17.89 21.54
CA PRO A 555 2.81 -17.64 21.48
C PRO A 555 3.39 -18.01 20.11
N GLN A 556 3.98 -17.05 19.44
CA GLN A 556 4.66 -17.27 18.16
C GLN A 556 6.05 -17.87 18.40
N ASP A 557 6.49 -18.72 17.47
CA ASP A 557 7.85 -19.27 17.49
C ASP A 557 8.89 -18.16 17.56
N GLY A 558 9.81 -18.25 18.52
CA GLY A 558 10.85 -17.22 18.73
C GLY A 558 10.35 -15.89 19.31
N GLY A 559 9.10 -15.81 19.78
CA GLY A 559 8.54 -14.59 20.36
C GLY A 559 8.28 -13.48 19.33
N LYS A 560 8.03 -13.86 18.07
CA LYS A 560 7.83 -12.93 16.96
C LYS A 560 6.73 -11.91 17.24
N SER A 561 7.02 -10.65 16.94
CA SER A 561 6.07 -9.53 16.94
C SER A 561 6.01 -8.89 15.56
N VAL A 562 4.87 -8.32 15.17
CA VAL A 562 4.66 -7.78 13.82
C VAL A 562 4.40 -6.28 13.89
N PHE A 563 5.18 -5.47 13.15
CA PHE A 563 5.09 -4.01 13.19
C PHE A 563 5.00 -3.38 11.81
N LEU A 564 4.10 -2.43 11.65
CA LEU A 564 4.03 -1.53 10.50
C LEU A 564 5.12 -0.46 10.60
N ARG A 565 6.00 -0.39 9.60
CA ARG A 565 7.00 0.69 9.47
C ARG A 565 6.88 1.38 8.12
N GLU A 566 6.93 2.71 8.16
CA GLU A 566 6.82 3.55 6.98
C GLU A 566 8.07 3.40 6.10
N ALA A 567 7.88 3.04 4.84
CA ALA A 567 8.90 3.14 3.80
C ALA A 567 8.76 4.50 3.10
N ARG A 568 9.32 5.54 3.73
CA ARG A 568 9.30 6.90 3.20
C ARG A 568 9.92 6.91 1.80
N ASP A 569 9.14 7.35 0.81
CA ASP A 569 9.55 7.39 -0.59
C ASP A 569 9.93 6.02 -1.16
N GLY A 570 9.27 4.95 -0.68
CA GLY A 570 9.55 3.57 -1.02
C GLY A 570 9.59 3.26 -2.52
N GLY A 571 8.76 3.91 -3.34
CA GLY A 571 8.81 3.78 -4.80
C GLY A 571 10.14 4.28 -5.38
N ILE A 572 10.48 5.55 -5.13
CA ILE A 572 11.72 6.17 -5.63
C ILE A 572 12.97 5.48 -5.08
N ILE A 573 13.05 5.28 -3.76
CA ILE A 573 14.25 4.68 -3.15
C ILE A 573 14.36 3.22 -3.56
N GLY A 574 13.26 2.47 -3.54
CA GLY A 574 13.23 1.06 -3.92
C GLY A 574 13.66 0.81 -5.36
N ALA A 575 13.19 1.65 -6.28
CA ALA A 575 13.58 1.60 -7.69
C ALA A 575 15.11 1.68 -7.85
N GLY A 576 15.75 2.67 -7.22
CA GLY A 576 17.20 2.79 -7.35
C GLY A 576 18.00 1.82 -6.48
N VAL A 577 17.46 1.32 -5.35
CA VAL A 577 18.06 0.19 -4.61
C VAL A 577 18.13 -1.05 -5.50
N LEU A 578 17.04 -1.42 -6.17
CA LEU A 578 17.01 -2.57 -7.09
C LEU A 578 17.94 -2.37 -8.29
N ALA A 579 18.01 -1.14 -8.82
CA ALA A 579 18.99 -0.77 -9.85
C ALA A 579 20.44 -0.96 -9.37
N GLY A 580 20.73 -0.58 -8.12
CA GLY A 580 22.02 -0.77 -7.47
C GLY A 580 22.38 -2.24 -7.31
N MET A 581 21.44 -3.05 -6.82
CA MET A 581 21.63 -4.50 -6.66
C MET A 581 22.00 -5.18 -7.98
N GLU A 582 21.25 -4.89 -9.06
CA GLU A 582 21.51 -5.45 -10.39
C GLU A 582 22.87 -5.02 -10.95
N THR A 583 23.25 -3.76 -10.71
CA THR A 583 24.55 -3.23 -11.14
C THR A 583 25.69 -3.90 -10.39
N SER A 584 25.57 -4.09 -9.08
CA SER A 584 26.55 -4.80 -8.26
C SER A 584 26.68 -6.28 -8.64
N GLU A 585 25.56 -6.98 -8.91
CA GLU A 585 25.58 -8.38 -9.38
C GLU A 585 26.33 -8.52 -10.71
N LYS A 586 26.10 -7.60 -11.67
CA LYS A 586 26.79 -7.60 -12.97
C LYS A 586 28.29 -7.33 -12.84
N ILE A 587 28.69 -6.42 -11.96
CA ILE A 587 30.11 -6.13 -11.69
C ILE A 587 30.80 -7.34 -11.03
N ALA A 588 30.11 -8.06 -10.15
CA ALA A 588 30.67 -9.25 -9.50
C ALA A 588 30.82 -10.46 -10.45
N ALA A 589 30.06 -10.49 -11.56
CA ALA A 589 30.09 -11.54 -12.56
C ALA A 589 31.07 -11.30 -13.72
N SER A 590 31.51 -10.04 -13.92
CA SER A 590 32.52 -9.63 -14.90
C SER A 590 33.93 -9.69 -14.34
#